data_AF-A0A382EXR8-F1
#
_entry.id   AF-A0A382EXR8-F1
#
_cell.length_a   1.000
_cell.length_b   1.000
_cell.length_c   1.000
_cell.angle_alpha   90.00
_cell.angle_beta   90.00
_cell.angle_gamma   90.00
#
_symmetry.space_group_name_H-M   'P 1'
#
loop_
_entity.id
_entity.type
_entity.pdbx_description
1 polymer ?
#
loop_
_entity_poly.entity_id
_entity_poly.type
_entity_poly.pdbx_seq_one_letter_code
_entity_poly.pdbx_strand_id
1 'polypeptide(L)'
;MEISDIVIRGAKEHNLKNIDINIPRGKFIVITGLSGSGKSSLAFDTIYAEGRRRYVESLSAYARQFLGNLEKPNVDYIEGLSPAISIDQRGISKNPRSTVGTTTEIYDYLRILFARIGTPHCIKCNKEVKKQSIQQIVDSIKSLPINTKFMILSPIIRHRKGEHKETLNIARKSGFIRARINGEIKELSEKIELEKNKWHTIEIIVDRLQINNEIDNDRLTNSIETSLKLSEGLIKIALSNNKEIQYSDTFSCPDCNISIEEIEPRNFSFNSPKGACDTCSGIGHSLKVNPKLIIPNNELSIEQGAIAPWFRSGGYANIYLGIFTSISEQFKFSLQTPIKNLSDENLKLILYGSKSKPIKFNYVSRRFGK
;
A
#
# COMPACT_ATOMS: atom_id res chain seq x y z
N MET A 1 -13.08 -33.93 41.12
CA MET A 1 -14.23 -33.05 41.43
C MET A 1 -14.04 -31.78 40.63
N GLU A 2 -15.04 -31.33 39.89
CA GLU A 2 -14.95 -30.01 39.26
C GLU A 2 -14.89 -28.94 40.35
N ILE A 3 -13.85 -28.11 40.31
CA ILE A 3 -13.71 -26.98 41.22
C ILE A 3 -14.85 -26.00 40.91
N SER A 4 -15.81 -25.87 41.82
CA SER A 4 -17.02 -25.04 41.65
C SER A 4 -16.76 -23.55 41.85
N ASP A 5 -15.79 -23.19 42.69
CA ASP A 5 -15.54 -21.81 43.11
C ASP A 5 -14.07 -21.40 42.87
N ILE A 6 -13.84 -20.11 42.64
CA ILE A 6 -12.53 -19.48 42.77
C ILE A 6 -12.38 -19.10 44.24
N VAL A 7 -11.42 -19.73 44.91
CA VAL A 7 -11.19 -19.56 46.35
C VAL A 7 -9.99 -18.65 46.52
N ILE A 8 -10.19 -17.51 47.18
CA ILE A 8 -9.16 -16.51 47.46
C ILE A 8 -9.03 -16.41 48.98
N ARG A 9 -7.81 -16.52 49.48
CA ARG A 9 -7.48 -16.36 50.90
C ARG A 9 -6.34 -15.39 51.10
N GLY A 10 -6.53 -14.49 52.05
CA GLY A 10 -5.56 -13.51 52.50
C GLY A 10 -5.10 -12.54 51.42
N ALA A 11 -6.01 -12.01 50.61
CA ALA A 11 -5.65 -10.99 49.61
C ALA A 11 -5.34 -9.64 50.29
N LYS A 12 -4.12 -9.13 50.04
CA LYS A 12 -3.51 -7.96 50.68
C LYS A 12 -2.98 -6.94 49.67
N GLU A 13 -3.29 -7.10 48.38
CA GLU A 13 -2.84 -6.21 47.32
C GLU A 13 -3.32 -4.77 47.56
N HIS A 14 -2.41 -3.79 47.48
CA HIS A 14 -2.67 -2.38 47.77
C HIS A 14 -3.40 -2.11 49.10
N ASN A 15 -4.70 -1.81 49.07
CA ASN A 15 -5.48 -1.44 50.24
C ASN A 15 -6.42 -2.56 50.74
N LEU A 16 -6.34 -3.76 50.15
CA LEU A 16 -7.08 -4.93 50.60
C LEU A 16 -6.63 -5.33 52.02
N LYS A 17 -7.59 -5.62 52.89
CA LYS A 17 -7.36 -5.85 54.32
C LYS A 17 -7.37 -7.35 54.66
N ASN A 18 -6.48 -8.11 54.02
CA ASN A 18 -6.34 -9.55 54.24
C ASN A 18 -7.68 -10.29 54.07
N ILE A 19 -8.31 -10.13 52.90
CA ILE A 19 -9.68 -10.60 52.67
C ILE A 19 -9.73 -12.03 52.12
N ASP A 20 -10.76 -12.76 52.55
CA ASP A 20 -11.09 -14.10 52.10
C ASP A 20 -12.41 -14.08 51.32
N ILE A 21 -12.41 -14.59 50.09
CA ILE A 21 -13.59 -14.57 49.21
C ILE A 21 -13.71 -15.89 48.45
N ASN A 22 -14.92 -16.42 48.33
CA ASN A 22 -15.26 -17.48 47.39
C ASN A 22 -16.12 -16.88 46.27
N ILE A 23 -15.72 -17.09 45.01
CA ILE A 23 -16.40 -16.57 43.83
C ILE A 23 -16.93 -17.75 42.99
N PRO A 24 -18.23 -17.85 42.71
CA PRO A 24 -18.79 -18.98 41.97
C PRO A 24 -18.32 -18.98 40.51
N ARG A 25 -17.76 -20.09 40.02
CA ARG A 25 -17.29 -20.19 38.63
C ARG A 25 -18.45 -20.30 37.65
N GLY A 26 -18.20 -19.90 36.40
CA GLY A 26 -19.19 -19.98 35.32
C GLY A 26 -20.35 -19.00 35.45
N LYS A 27 -20.21 -17.96 36.28
CA LYS A 27 -21.22 -16.91 36.48
C LYS A 27 -20.71 -15.56 36.01
N PHE A 28 -21.64 -14.67 35.66
CA PHE A 28 -21.35 -13.27 35.42
C PHE A 28 -21.26 -12.53 36.76
N ILE A 29 -20.04 -12.35 37.26
CA ILE A 29 -19.77 -11.75 38.56
C ILE A 29 -19.53 -10.25 38.39
N VAL A 30 -20.20 -9.44 39.21
CA VAL A 30 -20.03 -7.99 39.24
C VAL A 30 -19.43 -7.58 40.58
N ILE A 31 -18.28 -6.90 40.54
CA ILE A 31 -17.64 -6.31 41.72
C ILE A 31 -18.04 -4.84 41.78
N THR A 32 -18.69 -4.42 42.87
CA THR A 32 -19.20 -3.05 43.05
C THR A 32 -18.72 -2.43 44.37
N GLY A 33 -18.86 -1.11 44.51
CA GLY A 33 -18.40 -0.34 45.67
C GLY A 33 -17.86 1.04 45.32
N LEU A 34 -17.63 1.88 46.34
CA LEU A 34 -17.14 3.26 46.21
C LEU A 34 -15.79 3.37 45.50
N SER A 35 -15.49 4.50 44.87
CA SER A 35 -14.16 4.73 44.29
C SER A 35 -13.07 4.55 45.36
N GLY A 36 -11.99 3.85 45.01
CA GLY A 36 -10.92 3.52 45.96
C GLY A 36 -11.22 2.36 46.92
N SER A 37 -12.38 1.68 46.86
CA SER A 37 -12.72 0.58 47.77
C SER A 37 -11.92 -0.73 47.57
N GLY A 38 -10.92 -0.75 46.69
CA GLY A 38 -10.11 -1.95 46.40
C GLY A 38 -10.66 -2.88 45.30
N LYS A 39 -11.70 -2.46 44.56
CA LYS A 39 -12.29 -3.28 43.46
C LYS A 39 -11.24 -3.67 42.41
N SER A 40 -10.48 -2.69 41.93
CA SER A 40 -9.45 -2.92 40.92
C SER A 40 -8.29 -3.74 41.48
N SER A 41 -7.93 -3.51 42.74
CA SER A 41 -6.89 -4.28 43.45
C SER A 41 -7.25 -5.76 43.55
N LEU A 42 -8.52 -6.07 43.83
CA LEU A 42 -9.00 -7.46 43.83
C LEU A 42 -9.11 -8.02 42.40
N ALA A 43 -9.76 -7.31 41.48
CA ALA A 43 -10.08 -7.83 40.15
C ALA A 43 -8.86 -7.92 39.22
N PHE A 44 -8.10 -6.83 39.10
CA PHE A 44 -6.98 -6.72 38.16
C PHE A 44 -5.65 -7.11 38.81
N ASP A 45 -5.34 -6.51 39.95
CA ASP A 45 -4.01 -6.63 40.55
C ASP A 45 -3.84 -7.94 41.33
N THR A 46 -4.94 -8.61 41.72
CA THR A 46 -4.91 -9.93 42.38
C THR A 46 -5.37 -11.06 41.44
N ILE A 47 -6.66 -11.11 41.09
CA ILE A 47 -7.27 -12.24 40.36
C ILE A 47 -6.70 -12.37 38.94
N TYR A 48 -6.78 -11.29 38.15
CA TYR A 48 -6.26 -11.30 36.78
C TYR A 48 -4.74 -11.45 36.74
N ALA A 49 -4.00 -10.73 37.61
CA ALA A 49 -2.55 -10.84 37.69
C ALA A 49 -2.10 -12.28 37.94
N GLU A 50 -2.70 -12.95 38.93
CA GLU A 50 -2.38 -14.33 39.28
C GLU A 50 -2.82 -15.33 38.19
N GLY A 51 -4.02 -15.16 37.63
CA GLY A 51 -4.53 -15.98 36.53
C GLY A 51 -3.65 -15.89 35.28
N ARG A 52 -3.20 -14.68 34.93
CA ARG A 52 -2.25 -14.46 33.84
C ARG A 52 -0.88 -15.07 34.15
N ARG A 53 -0.33 -14.82 35.35
CA ARG A 53 0.99 -15.32 35.74
C ARG A 53 1.07 -16.85 35.63
N ARG A 54 0.11 -17.56 36.24
CA ARG A 54 0.04 -19.03 36.19
C ARG A 54 -0.06 -19.57 34.76
N TYR A 55 -0.85 -18.91 33.91
CA TYR A 55 -0.97 -19.32 32.52
C TYR A 55 0.35 -19.15 31.75
N VAL A 56 0.99 -17.98 31.84
CA VAL A 56 2.25 -17.73 31.10
C VAL A 56 3.40 -18.58 31.63
N GLU A 57 3.45 -18.91 32.93
CA GLU A 57 4.45 -19.82 33.51
C GLU A 57 4.36 -21.27 32.99
N SER A 58 3.23 -21.64 32.39
CA SER A 58 3.01 -22.94 31.78
C SER A 58 3.47 -23.01 30.32
N LEU A 59 3.70 -21.87 29.65
CA LEU A 59 3.99 -21.83 28.21
C LEU A 59 5.39 -22.36 27.86
N SER A 60 6.44 -21.95 28.57
CA SER A 60 7.80 -22.46 28.33
C SER A 60 8.71 -22.30 29.56
N ALA A 61 9.75 -23.13 29.63
CA ALA A 61 10.76 -23.03 30.68
C ALA A 61 11.51 -21.69 30.65
N TYR A 62 11.69 -21.11 29.47
CA TYR A 62 12.28 -19.78 29.29
C TYR A 62 11.36 -18.65 29.77
N ALA A 63 10.05 -18.73 29.45
CA ALA A 63 9.06 -17.78 29.96
C ALA A 63 9.05 -17.77 31.50
N ARG A 64 9.17 -18.94 32.13
CA ARG A 64 9.26 -19.06 33.59
C ARG A 64 10.44 -18.29 34.19
N GLN A 65 11.60 -18.28 33.54
CA GLN A 65 12.77 -17.51 33.98
C GLN A 65 12.53 -15.99 33.89
N PHE A 66 11.88 -15.52 32.82
CA PHE A 66 11.54 -14.10 32.65
C PHE A 66 10.40 -13.62 33.57
N LEU A 67 9.41 -14.48 33.83
CA LEU A 67 8.26 -14.17 34.70
C LEU A 67 8.59 -14.22 36.18
N GLY A 68 9.71 -14.86 36.58
CA GLY A 68 10.22 -14.75 37.94
C GLY A 68 10.46 -13.30 38.37
N ASN A 69 10.60 -12.38 37.42
CA ASN A 69 10.73 -10.94 37.64
C ASN A 69 9.39 -10.17 37.65
N LEU A 70 8.26 -10.80 37.35
CA LEU A 70 6.95 -10.15 37.55
C LEU A 70 6.60 -10.23 39.03
N GLU A 71 6.23 -9.08 39.61
CA GLU A 71 5.75 -9.02 40.99
C GLU A 71 4.57 -9.97 41.18
N LYS A 72 4.72 -10.91 42.11
CA LYS A 72 3.62 -11.79 42.52
C LYS A 72 2.62 -10.97 43.33
N PRO A 73 1.31 -11.10 43.06
CA PRO A 73 0.32 -10.43 43.87
C PRO A 73 0.40 -10.89 45.32
N ASN A 74 0.18 -9.97 46.24
CA ASN A 74 0.22 -10.21 47.67
C ASN A 74 -1.07 -10.93 48.12
N VAL A 75 -1.05 -12.25 48.00
CA VAL A 75 -2.15 -13.14 48.38
C VAL A 75 -1.59 -14.43 48.97
N ASP A 76 -2.20 -14.92 50.05
CA ASP A 76 -1.70 -16.11 50.75
C ASP A 76 -2.02 -17.39 49.95
N TYR A 77 -3.25 -17.49 49.42
CA TYR A 77 -3.66 -18.64 48.64
C TYR A 77 -4.77 -18.30 47.63
N ILE A 78 -4.65 -18.81 46.41
CA ILE A 78 -5.72 -18.78 45.41
C ILE A 78 -5.82 -20.12 44.69
N GLU A 79 -7.03 -20.66 44.58
CA GLU A 79 -7.36 -21.88 43.84
C GLU A 79 -8.56 -21.67 42.90
N GLY A 80 -8.70 -22.53 41.89
CA GLY A 80 -9.84 -22.50 40.96
C GLY A 80 -9.73 -21.43 39.88
N LEU A 81 -8.61 -20.71 39.79
CA LEU A 81 -8.36 -19.73 38.73
C LEU A 81 -8.28 -20.37 37.36
N SER A 82 -8.93 -19.74 36.39
CA SER A 82 -8.77 -20.02 34.97
C SER A 82 -7.75 -19.03 34.36
N PRO A 83 -7.17 -19.32 33.18
CA PRO A 83 -6.43 -18.32 32.44
C PRO A 83 -7.26 -17.05 32.30
N ALA A 84 -6.69 -15.91 32.72
CA ALA A 84 -7.43 -14.66 32.84
C ALA A 84 -7.04 -13.69 31.72
N ILE A 85 -8.04 -12.99 31.17
CA ILE A 85 -7.88 -11.94 30.16
C ILE A 85 -8.46 -10.65 30.75
N SER A 86 -7.70 -9.56 30.67
CA SER A 86 -8.19 -8.23 31.05
C SER A 86 -8.71 -7.52 29.82
N ILE A 87 -9.93 -6.99 29.94
CA ILE A 87 -10.52 -6.07 28.97
C ILE A 87 -10.73 -4.76 29.74
N ASP A 88 -9.81 -3.82 29.55
CA ASP A 88 -9.87 -2.51 30.19
C ASP A 88 -9.99 -1.39 29.14
N GLN A 89 -10.06 -0.16 29.61
CA GLN A 89 -10.13 1.03 28.75
C GLN A 89 -8.74 1.62 28.45
N ARG A 90 -7.63 0.88 28.68
CA ARG A 90 -6.31 1.41 28.35
C ARG A 90 -6.24 1.66 26.85
N GLY A 91 -5.86 2.89 26.50
CA GLY A 91 -5.96 3.38 25.13
C GLY A 91 -5.26 2.46 24.14
N ILE A 92 -5.93 2.20 23.01
CA ILE A 92 -5.37 1.47 21.88
C ILE A 92 -4.06 2.16 21.45
N SER A 93 -3.04 1.36 21.11
CA SER A 93 -1.77 1.84 20.58
C SER A 93 -1.97 2.89 19.48
N LYS A 94 -1.37 4.07 19.64
CA LYS A 94 -1.43 5.20 18.68
C LYS A 94 -0.49 4.99 17.48
N ASN A 95 -0.37 3.76 16.99
CA ASN A 95 0.42 3.49 15.80
C ASN A 95 -0.37 3.97 14.57
N PRO A 96 0.17 4.88 13.74
CA PRO A 96 -0.54 5.41 12.56
C PRO A 96 -0.87 4.34 11.51
N ARG A 97 -0.22 3.17 11.58
CA ARG A 97 -0.49 2.00 10.73
C ARG A 97 -1.46 1.00 11.36
N SER A 98 -1.95 1.25 12.57
CA SER A 98 -2.99 0.44 13.19
C SER A 98 -4.35 1.04 12.88
N THR A 99 -5.22 0.25 12.27
CA THR A 99 -6.61 0.60 11.97
C THR A 99 -7.54 -0.37 12.69
N VAL A 100 -8.84 -0.05 12.72
CA VAL A 100 -9.86 -0.97 13.23
C VAL A 100 -9.80 -2.33 12.52
N GLY A 101 -9.53 -2.34 11.21
CA GLY A 101 -9.44 -3.56 10.43
C GLY A 101 -8.23 -4.43 10.81
N THR A 102 -7.10 -3.83 11.19
CA THR A 102 -5.92 -4.59 11.64
C THR A 102 -6.05 -5.05 13.09
N THR A 103 -6.72 -4.29 13.97
CA THR A 103 -6.90 -4.72 15.37
C THR A 103 -7.93 -5.83 15.53
N THR A 104 -8.91 -5.88 14.64
CA THR A 104 -9.95 -6.92 14.62
C THR A 104 -9.61 -8.10 13.70
N GLU A 105 -8.44 -8.07 13.04
CA GLU A 105 -8.01 -9.02 12.00
C GLU A 105 -8.93 -9.11 10.77
N ILE A 106 -10.03 -8.36 10.71
CA ILE A 106 -10.95 -8.31 9.56
C ILE A 106 -10.18 -7.94 8.28
N TYR A 107 -9.22 -7.03 8.36
CA TYR A 107 -8.40 -6.65 7.22
C TYR A 107 -7.53 -7.80 6.71
N ASP A 108 -7.08 -8.69 7.58
CA ASP A 108 -6.29 -9.87 7.17
C ASP A 108 -7.16 -10.88 6.41
N TYR A 109 -8.42 -11.06 6.81
CA TYR A 109 -9.38 -11.83 6.03
C TYR A 109 -9.70 -11.16 4.69
N LEU A 110 -9.87 -9.84 4.65
CA LEU A 110 -10.06 -9.11 3.39
C LEU A 110 -8.88 -9.31 2.44
N ARG A 111 -7.65 -9.25 2.94
CA ARG A 111 -6.45 -9.50 2.12
C ARG A 111 -6.47 -10.89 1.49
N ILE A 112 -6.89 -11.91 2.22
CA ILE A 112 -7.04 -13.27 1.69
C ILE A 112 -8.17 -13.31 0.65
N LEU A 113 -9.32 -12.70 0.95
CA LEU A 113 -10.47 -12.65 0.05
C LEU A 113 -10.09 -12.03 -1.30
N PHE A 114 -9.49 -10.84 -1.30
CA PHE A 114 -9.06 -10.14 -2.51
C PHE A 114 -7.97 -10.91 -3.27
N ALA A 115 -7.07 -11.61 -2.57
CA ALA A 115 -6.06 -12.43 -3.25
C ALA A 115 -6.63 -13.69 -3.90
N ARG A 116 -7.69 -14.28 -3.33
CA ARG A 116 -8.25 -15.55 -3.81
C ARG A 116 -9.30 -15.38 -4.90
N ILE A 117 -10.16 -14.38 -4.79
CA ILE A 117 -11.29 -14.19 -5.72
C ILE A 117 -11.32 -12.80 -6.35
N GLY A 118 -10.34 -11.94 -6.06
CA GLY A 118 -10.24 -10.63 -6.69
C GLY A 118 -9.89 -10.75 -8.16
N THR A 119 -10.69 -10.13 -9.02
CA THR A 119 -10.41 -9.99 -10.45
C THR A 119 -9.52 -8.75 -10.67
N PRO A 120 -8.25 -8.90 -11.08
CA PRO A 120 -7.37 -7.77 -11.29
C PRO A 120 -7.71 -7.01 -12.57
N HIS A 121 -7.52 -5.70 -12.53
CA HIS A 121 -7.78 -4.80 -13.65
C HIS A 121 -6.52 -4.01 -14.00
N CYS A 122 -6.34 -3.71 -15.27
CA CYS A 122 -5.26 -2.84 -15.74
C CYS A 122 -5.48 -1.39 -15.30
N ILE A 123 -4.49 -0.76 -14.68
CA ILE A 123 -4.59 0.62 -14.16
C ILE A 123 -4.86 1.65 -15.27
N LYS A 124 -4.44 1.37 -16.53
CA LYS A 124 -4.55 2.32 -17.64
C LYS A 124 -5.82 2.15 -18.48
N CYS A 125 -6.24 0.92 -18.76
CA CYS A 125 -7.39 0.64 -19.63
C CYS A 125 -8.58 -0.03 -18.92
N ASN A 126 -8.43 -0.35 -17.63
CA ASN A 126 -9.44 -0.98 -16.77
C ASN A 126 -9.96 -2.35 -17.25
N LYS A 127 -9.29 -2.97 -18.24
CA LYS A 127 -9.62 -4.32 -18.69
C LYS A 127 -9.15 -5.36 -17.66
N GLU A 128 -9.93 -6.43 -17.54
CA GLU A 128 -9.61 -7.57 -16.70
C GLU A 128 -8.30 -8.23 -17.17
N VAL A 129 -7.40 -8.52 -16.23
CA VAL A 129 -6.11 -9.17 -16.50
C VAL A 129 -6.21 -10.63 -16.08
N LYS A 130 -6.21 -11.55 -17.04
CA LYS A 130 -6.25 -12.99 -16.76
C LYS A 130 -4.89 -13.62 -17.01
N LYS A 131 -4.40 -14.35 -16.01
CA LYS A 131 -3.35 -15.34 -16.21
C LYS A 131 -3.98 -16.59 -16.81
N GLN A 132 -3.42 -17.08 -17.92
CA GLN A 132 -3.88 -18.32 -18.54
C GLN A 132 -2.71 -19.31 -18.62
N SER A 133 -2.91 -20.52 -18.08
CA SER A 133 -1.92 -21.58 -18.24
C SER A 133 -1.82 -22.01 -19.72
N ILE A 134 -0.67 -22.59 -20.10
CA ILE A 134 -0.47 -23.14 -21.45
C ILE A 134 -1.63 -24.05 -21.85
N GLN A 135 -2.06 -24.94 -20.94
CA GLN A 135 -3.18 -25.85 -21.19
C GLN A 135 -4.49 -25.11 -21.46
N GLN A 136 -4.81 -24.07 -20.69
CA GLN A 136 -6.00 -23.24 -20.92
C GLN A 136 -5.94 -22.49 -22.26
N ILE A 137 -4.75 -22.05 -22.68
CA ILE A 137 -4.54 -21.42 -24.00
C ILE A 137 -4.81 -22.46 -25.10
N VAL A 138 -4.23 -23.67 -24.98
CA VAL A 138 -4.46 -24.79 -25.91
C VAL A 138 -5.94 -25.13 -26.01
N ASP A 139 -6.63 -25.30 -24.87
CA ASP A 139 -8.05 -25.66 -24.83
C ASP A 139 -8.93 -24.55 -25.41
N SER A 140 -8.60 -23.28 -25.15
CA SER A 140 -9.26 -22.12 -25.76
C SER A 140 -9.11 -22.12 -27.29
N ILE A 141 -7.92 -22.43 -27.81
CA ILE A 141 -7.69 -22.55 -29.25
C ILE A 141 -8.51 -23.70 -29.84
N LYS A 142 -8.54 -24.86 -29.17
CA LYS A 142 -9.32 -26.02 -29.61
C LYS A 142 -10.83 -25.76 -29.67
N SER A 143 -11.33 -24.85 -28.83
CA SER A 143 -12.76 -24.49 -28.83
C SER A 143 -13.20 -23.67 -30.05
N LEU A 144 -12.27 -23.19 -30.88
CA LEU A 144 -12.59 -22.45 -32.10
C LEU A 144 -13.23 -23.36 -33.17
N PRO A 145 -14.00 -22.80 -34.12
CA PRO A 145 -14.70 -23.58 -35.14
C PRO A 145 -13.75 -24.45 -35.99
N ILE A 146 -14.21 -25.66 -36.33
CA ILE A 146 -13.49 -26.56 -37.25
C ILE A 146 -13.20 -25.83 -38.56
N ASN A 147 -12.04 -26.10 -39.15
CA ASN A 147 -11.53 -25.53 -40.38
C ASN A 147 -11.01 -24.07 -40.28
N THR A 148 -10.87 -23.52 -39.07
CA THR A 148 -10.23 -22.20 -38.89
C THR A 148 -8.71 -22.30 -39.04
N LYS A 149 -8.15 -21.46 -39.91
CA LYS A 149 -6.69 -21.29 -40.05
C LYS A 149 -6.23 -20.14 -39.16
N PHE A 150 -5.14 -20.35 -38.44
CA PHE A 150 -4.60 -19.37 -37.52
C PHE A 150 -3.07 -19.33 -37.55
N MET A 151 -2.52 -18.18 -37.19
CA MET A 151 -1.08 -17.97 -37.04
C MET A 151 -0.77 -17.67 -35.59
N ILE A 152 0.23 -18.36 -35.05
CA ILE A 152 0.77 -18.10 -33.72
C ILE A 152 1.86 -17.05 -33.83
N LEU A 153 1.62 -15.92 -33.18
CA LEU A 153 2.48 -14.74 -33.21
C LEU A 153 3.07 -14.50 -31.82
N SER A 154 4.38 -14.34 -31.77
CA SER A 154 5.12 -13.94 -30.58
C SER A 154 5.49 -12.45 -30.67
N PRO A 155 4.82 -11.55 -29.91
CA PRO A 155 5.04 -10.11 -30.03
C PRO A 155 6.29 -9.66 -29.26
N ILE A 156 7.45 -9.75 -29.90
CA ILE A 156 8.75 -9.42 -29.27
C ILE A 156 8.91 -7.91 -29.07
N ILE A 157 8.54 -7.11 -30.07
CA ILE A 157 8.64 -5.65 -29.99
C ILE A 157 7.27 -5.04 -30.24
N ARG A 158 6.81 -4.24 -29.28
CA ARG A 158 5.53 -3.56 -29.33
C ARG A 158 5.75 -2.06 -29.24
N HIS A 159 5.47 -1.35 -30.32
CA HIS A 159 5.51 0.11 -30.36
C HIS A 159 6.77 0.68 -29.70
N ARG A 160 7.96 0.28 -30.17
CA ARG A 160 9.25 0.85 -29.74
C ARG A 160 9.96 1.48 -30.92
N LYS A 161 10.59 2.64 -30.69
CA LYS A 161 11.47 3.27 -31.69
C LYS A 161 12.81 2.55 -31.75
N GLY A 162 13.38 2.43 -32.94
CA GLY A 162 14.70 1.83 -33.15
C GLY A 162 14.75 0.92 -34.37
N GLU A 163 15.98 0.58 -34.77
CA GLU A 163 16.23 -0.27 -35.94
C GLU A 163 16.07 -1.78 -35.65
N HIS A 164 16.11 -2.17 -34.36
CA HIS A 164 15.88 -3.53 -33.86
C HIS A 164 16.64 -4.66 -34.58
N LYS A 165 17.80 -4.35 -35.17
CA LYS A 165 18.65 -5.27 -35.95
C LYS A 165 19.11 -6.48 -35.13
N GLU A 166 19.48 -6.26 -33.86
CA GLU A 166 19.90 -7.34 -32.96
C GLU A 166 18.77 -8.33 -32.72
N THR A 167 17.56 -7.84 -32.46
CA THR A 167 16.38 -8.67 -32.21
C THR A 167 16.01 -9.51 -33.43
N LEU A 168 16.06 -8.91 -34.63
CA LEU A 168 15.84 -9.62 -35.90
C LEU A 168 16.95 -10.66 -36.19
N ASN A 169 18.20 -10.37 -35.83
CA ASN A 169 19.30 -11.31 -35.99
C ASN A 169 19.24 -12.49 -35.01
N ILE A 170 18.80 -12.26 -33.77
CA ILE A 170 18.53 -13.33 -32.80
C ILE A 170 17.42 -14.24 -33.34
N ALA A 171 16.32 -13.66 -33.83
CA ALA A 171 15.23 -14.39 -34.45
C ALA A 171 15.68 -15.28 -35.63
N ARG A 172 16.54 -14.74 -36.50
CA ARG A 172 17.15 -15.50 -37.63
C ARG A 172 17.99 -16.66 -37.14
N LYS A 173 18.86 -16.43 -36.16
CA LYS A 173 19.74 -17.47 -35.60
C LYS A 173 18.94 -18.58 -34.90
N SER A 174 17.79 -18.24 -34.33
CA SER A 174 16.86 -19.21 -33.74
C SER A 174 16.05 -20.01 -34.78
N GLY A 175 16.25 -19.77 -36.09
CA GLY A 175 15.63 -20.55 -37.16
C GLY A 175 14.24 -20.08 -37.60
N PHE A 176 13.78 -18.90 -37.14
CA PHE A 176 12.50 -18.37 -37.59
C PHE A 176 12.59 -17.82 -39.02
N ILE A 177 11.60 -18.14 -39.85
CA ILE A 177 11.59 -17.79 -41.27
C ILE A 177 10.82 -16.49 -41.53
N ARG A 178 9.75 -16.21 -40.76
CA ARG A 178 8.84 -15.10 -41.04
C ARG A 178 8.56 -14.27 -39.78
N ALA A 179 8.44 -12.96 -39.98
CA ALA A 179 7.99 -12.04 -38.95
C ALA A 179 6.98 -11.06 -39.56
N ARG A 180 5.99 -10.67 -38.76
CA ARG A 180 5.07 -9.59 -39.08
C ARG A 180 5.64 -8.29 -38.52
N ILE A 181 5.93 -7.34 -39.40
CA ILE A 181 6.53 -6.06 -39.07
C ILE A 181 5.58 -4.95 -39.52
N ASN A 182 5.09 -4.16 -38.57
CA ASN A 182 4.12 -3.09 -38.84
C ASN A 182 2.88 -3.56 -39.62
N GLY A 183 2.44 -4.80 -39.40
CA GLY A 183 1.30 -5.41 -40.08
C GLY A 183 1.64 -6.18 -41.36
N GLU A 184 2.83 -5.98 -41.95
CA GLU A 184 3.27 -6.70 -43.15
C GLU A 184 4.05 -7.96 -42.78
N ILE A 185 3.75 -9.09 -43.42
CA ILE A 185 4.52 -10.32 -43.25
C ILE A 185 5.76 -10.23 -44.14
N LYS A 186 6.95 -10.30 -43.53
CA LYS A 186 8.25 -10.29 -44.22
C LYS A 186 9.03 -11.56 -43.89
N GLU A 187 9.81 -12.02 -44.86
CA GLU A 187 10.74 -13.13 -44.62
C GLU A 187 11.98 -12.59 -43.91
N LEU A 188 12.38 -13.27 -42.84
CA LEU A 188 13.56 -12.91 -42.07
C LEU A 188 14.83 -13.12 -42.92
N SER A 189 14.84 -13.91 -43.98
CA SER A 189 15.98 -14.01 -44.91
C SER A 189 16.29 -12.69 -45.64
N GLU A 190 15.30 -11.85 -45.88
CA GLU A 190 15.44 -10.58 -46.61
C GLU A 190 16.09 -9.48 -45.76
N LYS A 191 16.79 -8.53 -46.38
CA LYS A 191 17.41 -7.42 -45.65
C LYS A 191 16.34 -6.42 -45.17
N ILE A 192 15.88 -6.59 -43.93
CA ILE A 192 14.91 -5.69 -43.29
C ILE A 192 15.65 -4.51 -42.65
N GLU A 193 15.46 -3.31 -43.19
CA GLU A 193 15.95 -2.06 -42.60
C GLU A 193 14.78 -1.27 -42.01
N LEU A 194 14.86 -0.98 -40.70
CA LEU A 194 13.88 -0.19 -39.96
C LEU A 194 14.47 1.17 -39.60
N GLU A 195 13.65 2.21 -39.63
CA GLU A 195 14.10 3.57 -39.34
C GLU A 195 14.23 3.81 -37.83
N LYS A 196 15.38 4.32 -37.38
CA LYS A 196 15.66 4.56 -35.96
C LYS A 196 14.64 5.46 -35.25
N ASN A 197 14.05 6.43 -35.97
CA ASN A 197 13.17 7.45 -35.40
C ASN A 197 11.68 7.10 -35.44
N LYS A 198 11.29 6.02 -36.12
CA LYS A 198 9.89 5.59 -36.26
C LYS A 198 9.53 4.50 -35.25
N TRP A 199 8.25 4.44 -34.92
CA TRP A 199 7.70 3.40 -34.04
C TRP A 199 7.50 2.11 -34.83
N HIS A 200 8.02 1.01 -34.31
CA HIS A 200 7.91 -0.29 -34.95
C HIS A 200 7.24 -1.32 -34.03
N THR A 201 6.51 -2.24 -34.65
CA THR A 201 5.92 -3.43 -34.00
C THR A 201 6.43 -4.66 -34.77
N ILE A 202 7.02 -5.61 -34.06
CA ILE A 202 7.64 -6.83 -34.61
C ILE A 202 7.07 -8.03 -33.87
N GLU A 203 6.44 -8.92 -34.63
CA GLU A 203 5.81 -10.14 -34.12
C GLU A 203 6.37 -11.33 -34.92
N ILE A 204 7.03 -12.28 -34.27
CA ILE A 204 7.55 -13.47 -34.95
C ILE A 204 6.41 -14.44 -35.21
N ILE A 205 6.36 -15.00 -36.42
CA ILE A 205 5.43 -16.08 -36.76
C ILE A 205 6.08 -17.40 -36.34
N VAL A 206 5.59 -18.00 -35.26
CA VAL A 206 6.16 -19.26 -34.71
C VAL A 206 5.61 -20.46 -35.45
N ASP A 207 4.29 -20.55 -35.63
CA ASP A 207 3.67 -21.63 -36.37
C ASP A 207 2.37 -21.16 -37.08
N ARG A 208 1.95 -21.93 -38.07
CA ARG A 208 0.71 -21.74 -38.84
C ARG A 208 -0.04 -23.05 -38.86
N LEU A 209 -1.20 -23.07 -38.22
CA LEU A 209 -1.97 -24.27 -37.97
C LEU A 209 -3.42 -24.08 -38.44
N GLN A 210 -4.11 -25.21 -38.59
CA GLN A 210 -5.51 -25.27 -38.98
C GLN A 210 -6.24 -26.21 -38.03
N ILE A 211 -7.45 -25.82 -37.63
CA ILE A 211 -8.24 -26.61 -36.69
C ILE A 211 -8.94 -27.75 -37.41
N ASN A 212 -8.44 -28.97 -37.19
CA ASN A 212 -8.99 -30.21 -37.70
C ASN A 212 -9.25 -31.18 -36.52
N ASN A 213 -10.04 -32.23 -36.74
CA ASN A 213 -10.31 -33.25 -35.70
C ASN A 213 -9.05 -34.00 -35.24
N GLU A 214 -7.98 -33.98 -36.03
CA GLU A 214 -6.68 -34.61 -35.76
C GLU A 214 -5.55 -33.57 -35.55
N ILE A 215 -5.82 -32.47 -34.84
CA ILE A 215 -4.72 -31.57 -34.46
C ILE A 215 -3.73 -32.32 -33.56
N ASP A 216 -2.46 -32.26 -33.93
CA ASP A 216 -1.35 -32.66 -33.08
C ASP A 216 -1.24 -31.70 -31.88
N ASN A 217 -1.64 -32.20 -30.71
CA ASN A 217 -1.61 -31.48 -29.45
C ASN A 217 -0.19 -31.11 -29.02
N ASP A 218 0.78 -31.99 -29.29
CA ASP A 218 2.15 -31.80 -28.85
C ASP A 218 2.78 -30.68 -29.69
N ARG A 219 2.49 -30.65 -30.99
CA ARG A 219 2.90 -29.53 -31.85
C ARG A 219 2.31 -28.20 -31.38
N LEU A 220 1.01 -28.12 -31.14
CA LEU A 220 0.35 -26.89 -30.69
C LEU A 220 0.92 -26.39 -29.35
N THR A 221 1.12 -27.30 -28.40
CA THR A 221 1.68 -27.00 -27.08
C THR A 221 3.12 -26.48 -27.20
N ASN A 222 3.96 -27.16 -27.99
CA ASN A 222 5.35 -26.73 -28.24
C ASN A 222 5.43 -25.36 -28.91
N SER A 223 4.54 -25.06 -29.86
CA SER A 223 4.48 -23.75 -30.51
C SER A 223 4.08 -22.64 -29.54
N ILE A 224 3.12 -22.90 -28.65
CA ILE A 224 2.68 -21.94 -27.62
C ILE A 224 3.82 -21.70 -26.62
N GLU A 225 4.47 -22.76 -26.12
CA GLU A 225 5.61 -22.63 -25.21
C GLU A 225 6.74 -21.81 -25.81
N THR A 226 7.08 -22.09 -27.08
CA THR A 226 8.12 -21.37 -27.80
C THR A 226 7.74 -19.90 -27.96
N SER A 227 6.49 -19.61 -28.30
CA SER A 227 5.99 -18.25 -28.46
C SER A 227 5.99 -17.45 -27.16
N LEU A 228 5.58 -18.07 -26.04
CA LEU A 228 5.59 -17.44 -24.72
C LEU A 228 7.02 -17.15 -24.26
N LYS A 229 7.95 -18.10 -24.41
CA LYS A 229 9.38 -17.92 -24.08
C LYS A 229 10.02 -16.75 -24.85
N LEU A 230 9.66 -16.57 -26.13
CA LEU A 230 10.23 -15.52 -26.99
C LEU A 230 9.76 -14.10 -26.65
N SER A 231 8.59 -13.94 -26.05
CA SER A 231 7.97 -12.61 -25.82
C SER A 231 7.68 -12.33 -24.35
N GLU A 232 8.39 -13.04 -23.46
CA GLU A 232 8.26 -12.89 -22.00
C GLU A 232 6.81 -13.07 -21.52
N GLY A 233 6.10 -14.04 -22.10
CA GLY A 233 4.81 -14.48 -21.59
C GLY A 233 3.56 -13.95 -22.28
N LEU A 234 3.69 -13.54 -23.54
CA LEU A 234 2.57 -13.09 -24.36
C LEU A 234 2.44 -13.91 -25.65
N ILE A 235 1.24 -13.99 -26.18
CA ILE A 235 1.01 -14.67 -27.45
C ILE A 235 -0.20 -14.05 -28.11
N LYS A 236 -0.10 -13.86 -29.42
CA LYS A 236 -1.22 -13.41 -30.26
C LYS A 236 -1.57 -14.50 -31.26
N ILE A 237 -2.86 -14.70 -31.46
CA ILE A 237 -3.41 -15.65 -32.41
C ILE A 237 -4.17 -14.85 -33.45
N ALA A 238 -3.61 -14.79 -34.65
CA ALA A 238 -4.25 -14.14 -35.78
C ALA A 238 -5.07 -15.16 -36.57
N LEU A 239 -6.39 -14.97 -36.60
CA LEU A 239 -7.32 -15.77 -37.39
C LEU A 239 -7.40 -15.23 -38.83
N SER A 240 -7.76 -16.08 -39.79
CA SER A 240 -7.94 -15.66 -41.20
C SER A 240 -8.97 -14.55 -41.41
N ASN A 241 -9.88 -14.33 -40.45
CA ASN A 241 -10.95 -13.33 -40.55
C ASN A 241 -10.52 -11.94 -40.01
N ASN A 242 -9.21 -11.65 -39.96
CA ASN A 242 -8.62 -10.46 -39.33
C ASN A 242 -8.99 -10.24 -37.85
N LYS A 243 -9.53 -11.27 -37.17
CA LYS A 243 -9.72 -11.25 -35.72
C LYS A 243 -8.45 -11.74 -35.03
N GLU A 244 -8.00 -11.00 -34.03
CA GLU A 244 -6.84 -11.35 -33.22
C GLU A 244 -7.28 -11.65 -31.78
N ILE A 245 -6.76 -12.74 -31.22
CA ILE A 245 -6.96 -13.11 -29.82
C ILE A 245 -5.60 -13.07 -29.14
N GLN A 246 -5.50 -12.40 -27.99
CA GLN A 246 -4.25 -12.30 -27.24
C GLN A 246 -4.39 -13.07 -25.93
N TYR A 247 -3.36 -13.85 -25.60
CA TYR A 247 -3.24 -14.57 -24.33
C TYR A 247 -1.96 -14.15 -23.60
N SER A 248 -1.92 -14.38 -22.29
CA SER A 248 -0.74 -14.18 -21.46
C SER A 248 -0.62 -15.28 -20.41
N ASP A 249 0.60 -15.78 -20.20
CA ASP A 249 0.92 -16.71 -19.11
C ASP A 249 1.29 -16.00 -17.79
N THR A 250 1.44 -14.67 -17.85
CA THR A 250 1.65 -13.75 -16.73
C THR A 250 0.41 -12.88 -16.55
N PHE A 251 0.26 -12.21 -15.40
CA PHE A 251 -0.80 -11.22 -15.21
C PHE A 251 -0.46 -9.94 -16.00
N SER A 252 -0.45 -9.99 -17.33
CA SER A 252 -0.08 -8.86 -18.17
C SER A 252 -1.27 -8.34 -18.98
N CYS A 253 -1.47 -7.03 -18.96
CA CYS A 253 -2.48 -6.38 -19.79
C CYS A 253 -2.09 -6.48 -21.28
N PRO A 254 -2.97 -7.03 -22.15
CA PRO A 254 -2.71 -7.20 -23.57
C PRO A 254 -2.32 -5.90 -24.30
N ASP A 255 -3.05 -4.82 -24.05
CA ASP A 255 -2.94 -3.56 -24.78
C ASP A 255 -1.91 -2.58 -24.20
N CYS A 256 -1.82 -2.51 -22.87
CA CYS A 256 -1.04 -1.49 -22.18
C CYS A 256 0.36 -1.95 -21.77
N ASN A 257 0.66 -3.25 -21.92
CA ASN A 257 1.91 -3.86 -21.50
C ASN A 257 2.26 -3.62 -20.01
N ILE A 258 1.23 -3.50 -19.17
CA ILE A 258 1.40 -3.44 -17.73
C ILE A 258 1.34 -4.87 -17.23
N SER A 259 2.46 -5.38 -16.72
CA SER A 259 2.50 -6.61 -15.95
C SER A 259 2.16 -6.30 -14.50
N ILE A 260 1.27 -7.11 -13.94
CA ILE A 260 0.92 -7.14 -12.54
C ILE A 260 1.68 -8.34 -11.95
N GLU A 261 2.27 -8.17 -10.76
CA GLU A 261 2.86 -9.29 -10.03
C GLU A 261 1.79 -10.34 -9.68
N GLU A 262 2.23 -11.54 -9.29
CA GLU A 262 1.33 -12.53 -8.73
C GLU A 262 0.59 -11.96 -7.52
N ILE A 263 -0.73 -12.17 -7.50
CA ILE A 263 -1.60 -11.60 -6.48
C ILE A 263 -1.56 -12.50 -5.25
N GLU A 264 -0.94 -11.99 -4.20
CA GLU A 264 -0.86 -12.64 -2.90
C GLU A 264 -1.50 -11.76 -1.81
N PRO A 265 -1.90 -12.32 -0.66
CA PRO A 265 -2.46 -11.53 0.44
C PRO A 265 -1.54 -10.40 0.93
N ARG A 266 -0.22 -10.50 0.73
CA ARG A 266 0.73 -9.44 1.10
C ARG A 266 0.67 -8.22 0.18
N ASN A 267 0.24 -8.36 -1.07
CA ASN A 267 0.06 -7.24 -1.99
C ASN A 267 -1.07 -6.30 -1.54
N PHE A 268 -1.99 -6.78 -0.71
CA PHE A 268 -3.05 -5.98 -0.12
C PHE A 268 -2.68 -5.45 1.28
N SER A 269 -1.46 -5.66 1.76
CA SER A 269 -1.03 -5.13 3.05
C SER A 269 -0.30 -3.80 2.88
N PHE A 270 -0.88 -2.72 3.40
CA PHE A 270 -0.21 -1.42 3.48
C PHE A 270 0.96 -1.41 4.49
N ASN A 271 1.12 -2.47 5.29
CA ASN A 271 2.28 -2.67 6.17
C ASN A 271 3.44 -3.38 5.49
N SER A 272 3.22 -3.97 4.31
CA SER A 272 4.26 -4.59 3.50
C SER A 272 4.69 -3.63 2.39
N PRO A 273 5.98 -3.51 2.07
CA PRO A 273 6.44 -2.71 0.93
C PRO A 273 5.76 -3.07 -0.39
N LYS A 274 5.34 -4.34 -0.57
CA LYS A 274 4.65 -4.80 -1.78
C LYS A 274 3.22 -4.28 -1.95
N GLY A 275 2.54 -3.92 -0.86
CA GLY A 275 1.17 -3.40 -0.89
C GLY A 275 1.04 -1.96 -0.38
N ALA A 276 2.13 -1.41 0.13
CA ALA A 276 2.20 -0.03 0.58
C ALA A 276 2.28 0.91 -0.63
N CYS A 277 1.56 2.03 -0.55
CA CYS A 277 1.70 3.10 -1.54
C CYS A 277 3.09 3.73 -1.44
N ASP A 278 3.81 3.86 -2.56
CA ASP A 278 5.17 4.42 -2.62
C ASP A 278 5.26 5.87 -2.10
N THR A 279 4.20 6.66 -2.25
CA THR A 279 4.21 8.07 -1.87
C THR A 279 4.10 8.30 -0.36
N CYS A 280 3.38 7.44 0.35
CA CYS A 280 3.11 7.58 1.79
C CYS A 280 3.59 6.39 2.61
N SER A 281 4.23 5.41 1.97
CA SER A 281 4.69 4.16 2.58
C SER A 281 3.61 3.46 3.42
N GLY A 282 2.37 3.46 2.89
CA GLY A 282 1.21 2.82 3.53
C GLY A 282 0.61 3.56 4.73
N ILE A 283 1.02 4.80 4.99
CA ILE A 283 0.47 5.64 6.07
C ILE A 283 -0.92 6.20 5.71
N GLY A 284 -1.22 6.33 4.42
CA GLY A 284 -2.52 6.81 3.92
C GLY A 284 -2.74 8.32 4.03
N HIS A 285 -1.83 9.07 4.64
CA HIS A 285 -1.86 10.53 4.69
C HIS A 285 -0.46 11.12 4.49
N SER A 286 -0.41 12.38 4.07
CA SER A 286 0.81 13.17 4.00
C SER A 286 0.62 14.47 4.79
N LEU A 287 1.61 14.84 5.58
CA LEU A 287 1.60 16.10 6.30
C LEU A 287 1.95 17.21 5.33
N LYS A 288 0.95 18.05 5.01
CA LYS A 288 1.12 19.24 4.20
C LYS A 288 0.69 20.46 5.00
N VAL A 289 1.38 21.59 4.76
CA VAL A 289 1.00 22.85 5.39
C VAL A 289 -0.33 23.31 4.80
N ASN A 290 -1.29 23.61 5.67
CA ASN A 290 -2.61 24.13 5.27
C ASN A 290 -2.59 25.66 5.29
N PRO A 291 -2.77 26.34 4.14
CA PRO A 291 -2.81 27.81 4.07
C PRO A 291 -3.84 28.45 5.01
N LYS A 292 -4.96 27.78 5.29
CA LYS A 292 -6.01 28.28 6.20
C LYS A 292 -5.56 28.32 7.66
N LEU A 293 -4.61 27.46 8.05
CA LEU A 293 -4.02 27.49 9.39
C LEU A 293 -2.91 28.54 9.49
N ILE A 294 -2.30 28.92 8.36
CA ILE A 294 -1.32 30.01 8.29
C ILE A 294 -2.03 31.36 8.46
N ILE A 295 -3.21 31.52 7.85
CA ILE A 295 -4.04 32.73 7.91
C ILE A 295 -5.37 32.39 8.60
N PRO A 296 -5.43 32.39 9.95
CA PRO A 296 -6.63 32.01 10.67
C PRO A 296 -7.76 33.04 10.55
N ASN A 297 -7.42 34.32 10.35
CA ASN A 297 -8.39 35.40 10.16
C ASN A 297 -8.00 36.26 8.93
N ASN A 298 -8.86 36.23 7.90
CA ASN A 298 -8.65 36.97 6.65
C ASN A 298 -9.05 38.45 6.74
N GLU A 299 -9.68 38.88 7.83
CA GLU A 299 -10.06 40.28 8.07
C GLU A 299 -8.92 41.12 8.63
N LEU A 300 -7.88 40.47 9.16
CA LEU A 300 -6.68 41.14 9.62
C LEU A 300 -5.75 41.46 8.46
N SER A 301 -4.98 42.53 8.61
CA SER A 301 -3.85 42.86 7.75
C SER A 301 -2.57 42.13 8.16
N ILE A 302 -1.52 42.19 7.34
CA ILE A 302 -0.24 41.55 7.64
C ILE A 302 0.40 42.19 8.89
N GLU A 303 0.31 43.51 9.04
CA GLU A 303 0.77 44.23 10.24
C GLU A 303 -0.02 43.85 11.49
N GLN A 304 -1.32 43.61 11.35
CA GLN A 304 -2.19 43.17 12.45
C GLN A 304 -1.99 41.68 12.81
N GLY A 305 -1.08 40.99 12.14
CA GLY A 305 -0.74 39.60 12.47
C GLY A 305 -1.61 38.57 11.77
N ALA A 306 -2.14 38.86 10.57
CA ALA A 306 -2.91 37.90 9.79
C ALA A 306 -2.15 36.58 9.51
N ILE A 307 -0.81 36.63 9.43
CA ILE A 307 0.02 35.44 9.21
C ILE A 307 0.54 34.91 10.56
N ALA A 308 -0.17 33.91 11.09
CA ALA A 308 0.01 33.44 12.46
C ALA A 308 1.42 32.90 12.80
N PRO A 309 2.09 32.10 11.96
CA PRO A 309 3.43 31.58 12.29
C PRO A 309 4.47 32.68 12.47
N TRP A 310 4.40 33.74 11.66
CA TRP A 310 5.39 34.82 11.65
C TRP A 310 5.10 35.89 12.69
N PHE A 311 3.82 36.13 13.00
CA PHE A 311 3.42 37.03 14.09
C PHE A 311 3.74 36.48 15.48
N ARG A 312 3.53 35.17 15.71
CA ARG A 312 3.80 34.51 17.01
C ARG A 312 5.29 34.28 17.29
N SER A 313 6.17 34.63 16.37
CA SER A 313 7.62 34.38 16.45
C SER A 313 8.39 35.32 17.40
N GLY A 314 7.70 36.14 18.20
CA GLY A 314 8.28 36.95 19.29
C GLY A 314 9.46 37.82 18.84
N GLY A 315 10.67 37.54 19.33
CA GLY A 315 11.89 38.30 19.04
C GLY A 315 12.31 38.38 17.56
N TYR A 316 11.76 37.51 16.70
CA TYR A 316 11.98 37.51 15.25
C TYR A 316 10.92 38.28 14.45
N ALA A 317 9.91 38.85 15.11
CA ALA A 317 8.85 39.61 14.45
C ALA A 317 9.43 40.76 13.59
N ASN A 318 10.50 41.41 14.04
CA ASN A 318 11.14 42.50 13.30
C ASN A 318 11.79 42.04 11.98
N ILE A 319 12.32 40.81 11.92
CA ILE A 319 12.92 40.27 10.70
C ILE A 319 11.82 39.95 9.69
N TYR A 320 10.77 39.25 10.12
CA TYR A 320 9.64 38.92 9.25
C TYR A 320 8.88 40.17 8.79
N LEU A 321 8.71 41.16 9.66
CA LEU A 321 8.13 42.46 9.27
C LEU A 321 8.97 43.13 8.19
N GLY A 322 10.31 43.18 8.34
CA GLY A 322 11.20 43.68 7.31
C GLY A 322 11.07 42.93 5.98
N ILE A 323 10.86 41.61 6.01
CA ILE A 323 10.62 40.80 4.81
C ILE A 323 9.32 41.27 4.12
N PHE A 324 8.23 41.43 4.87
CA PHE A 324 6.97 41.94 4.30
C PHE A 324 7.13 43.34 3.75
N THR A 325 7.79 44.25 4.45
CA THR A 325 8.02 45.62 3.99
C THR A 325 8.78 45.63 2.66
N SER A 326 9.87 44.86 2.55
CA SER A 326 10.65 44.75 1.31
C SER A 326 9.84 44.17 0.13
N ILE A 327 8.99 43.17 0.39
CA ILE A 327 8.10 42.61 -0.62
C ILE A 327 7.03 43.64 -1.03
N SER A 328 6.44 44.34 -0.05
CA SER A 328 5.41 45.37 -0.23
C SER A 328 5.91 46.52 -1.12
N GLU A 329 7.14 47.00 -0.87
CA GLU A 329 7.78 48.07 -1.63
C GLU A 329 8.06 47.66 -3.07
N GLN A 330 8.61 46.47 -3.28
CA GLN A 330 8.98 46.00 -4.61
C GLN A 330 7.77 45.66 -5.49
N PHE A 331 6.72 45.08 -4.90
CA PHE A 331 5.52 44.64 -5.62
C PHE A 331 4.33 45.62 -5.48
N LYS A 332 4.54 46.77 -4.82
CA LYS A 332 3.61 47.90 -4.72
C LYS A 332 2.23 47.52 -4.18
N PHE A 333 2.18 46.84 -3.05
CA PHE A 333 0.95 46.65 -2.28
C PHE A 333 1.09 47.21 -0.86
N SER A 334 0.00 47.24 -0.09
CA SER A 334 -0.01 47.73 1.29
C SER A 334 -0.13 46.58 2.29
N LEU A 335 0.67 46.64 3.37
CA LEU A 335 0.62 45.67 4.48
C LEU A 335 -0.56 45.90 5.45
N GLN A 336 -1.21 47.06 5.36
CA GLN A 336 -2.37 47.43 6.17
C GLN A 336 -3.69 46.97 5.56
N THR A 337 -3.68 46.56 4.29
CA THR A 337 -4.87 46.01 3.64
C THR A 337 -5.22 44.67 4.27
N PRO A 338 -6.49 44.46 4.71
CA PRO A 338 -6.98 43.14 5.12
C PRO A 338 -6.72 42.08 4.05
N ILE A 339 -6.33 40.87 4.47
CA ILE A 339 -6.00 39.78 3.53
C ILE A 339 -7.15 39.49 2.54
N LYS A 340 -8.41 39.58 2.99
CA LYS A 340 -9.61 39.41 2.13
C LYS A 340 -9.66 40.39 0.95
N ASN A 341 -9.09 41.58 1.12
CA ASN A 341 -9.08 42.64 0.11
C ASN A 341 -7.75 42.69 -0.67
N LEU A 342 -6.80 41.82 -0.35
CA LEU A 342 -5.54 41.70 -1.06
C LEU A 342 -5.75 40.91 -2.37
N SER A 343 -5.04 41.26 -3.44
CA SER A 343 -5.11 40.50 -4.68
C SER A 343 -4.55 39.08 -4.52
N ASP A 344 -5.12 38.12 -5.25
CA ASP A 344 -4.69 36.71 -5.23
C ASP A 344 -3.22 36.55 -5.65
N GLU A 345 -2.71 37.42 -6.52
CA GLU A 345 -1.31 37.42 -6.94
C GLU A 345 -0.37 37.79 -5.80
N ASN A 346 -0.71 38.82 -5.02
CA ASN A 346 0.07 39.25 -3.86
C ASN A 346 -0.01 38.22 -2.75
N LEU A 347 -1.17 37.60 -2.53
CA LEU A 347 -1.31 36.53 -1.55
C LEU A 347 -0.47 35.29 -1.94
N LYS A 348 -0.47 34.91 -3.22
CA LYS A 348 0.38 33.83 -3.73
C LYS A 348 1.87 34.16 -3.60
N LEU A 349 2.26 35.41 -3.86
CA LEU A 349 3.64 35.87 -3.70
C LEU A 349 4.11 35.70 -2.24
N ILE A 350 3.27 36.06 -1.28
CA ILE A 350 3.58 35.94 0.16
C ILE A 350 3.69 34.47 0.59
N LEU A 351 2.77 33.61 0.13
CA LEU A 351 2.70 32.21 0.56
C LEU A 351 3.68 31.27 -0.17
N TYR A 352 3.96 31.53 -1.45
CA TYR A 352 4.72 30.63 -2.33
C TYR A 352 5.99 31.27 -2.92
N GLY A 353 6.24 32.54 -2.65
CA GLY A 353 7.46 33.26 -3.04
C GLY A 353 7.46 33.79 -4.49
N SER A 354 8.48 34.60 -4.80
CA SER A 354 8.68 35.25 -6.11
C SER A 354 9.33 34.34 -7.18
N LYS A 355 9.54 33.05 -6.86
CA LYS A 355 10.29 32.02 -7.61
C LYS A 355 11.75 32.36 -7.90
N SER A 356 12.02 33.41 -8.68
CA SER A 356 13.34 33.73 -9.23
C SER A 356 13.67 35.23 -9.28
N LYS A 357 12.77 36.11 -8.83
CA LYS A 357 13.07 37.55 -8.71
C LYS A 357 13.76 37.83 -7.37
N PRO A 358 15.01 38.33 -7.36
CA PRO A 358 15.66 38.70 -6.11
C PRO A 358 14.90 39.86 -5.45
N ILE A 359 14.76 39.78 -4.13
CA ILE A 359 14.13 40.80 -3.30
C ILE A 359 15.20 41.37 -2.40
N LYS A 360 15.40 42.69 -2.48
CA LYS A 360 16.35 43.39 -1.62
C LYS A 360 15.72 43.49 -0.22
N PHE A 361 16.25 42.71 0.71
CA PHE A 361 15.76 42.64 2.08
C PHE A 361 16.67 43.43 3.01
N ASN A 362 16.10 44.40 3.72
CA ASN A 362 16.78 45.16 4.77
C ASN A 362 16.08 44.90 6.11
N TYR A 363 16.83 44.65 7.17
CA TYR A 363 16.29 44.53 8.52
C TYR A 363 17.23 45.12 9.56
N VAL A 364 16.65 45.58 10.67
CA VAL A 364 17.40 46.08 11.82
C VAL A 364 17.57 44.94 12.82
N SER A 365 18.81 44.52 13.03
CA SER A 365 19.16 43.49 14.01
C SER A 365 19.24 44.09 15.42
N ARG A 366 18.56 43.46 16.39
CA ARG A 366 18.68 43.82 17.81
C ARG A 366 20.09 43.64 18.38
N ARG A 367 20.98 42.86 17.74
CA ARG A 367 22.36 42.61 18.23
C ARG A 367 23.36 43.75 17.93
N PHE A 368 23.03 44.66 17.01
CA PHE A 368 23.94 45.73 16.57
C PHE A 368 23.26 47.11 16.44
N GLY A 369 22.08 47.28 17.07
CA GLY A 369 21.44 48.59 17.16
C GLY A 369 22.03 49.38 18.32
N LYS A 370 22.55 50.57 18.03
CA LYS A 370 22.72 51.65 19.02
C LYS A 370 21.40 51.96 19.71
#